data_AF-A0A534YFP0-F1
#
_entry.id   AF-A0A534YFP0-F1
#
_cell.length_a   1.000
_cell.length_b   1.000
_cell.length_c   1.000
_cell.angle_alpha   90.00
_cell.angle_beta   90.00
_cell.angle_gamma   90.00
#
_symmetry.space_group_name_H-M   'P 1'
#
loop_
_entity.id
_entity.type
_entity.pdbx_description
1 polymer ?
#
loop_
_entity_poly.entity_id
_entity_poly.type
_entity_poly.pdbx_seq_one_letter_code
_entity_poly.pdbx_strand_id
1 'polypeptide(L)'
;MTTRRGFLAWIAGTVASARATAQATAPADPDGGVAPDLFSGAPAPDDPLEFLYSRRLAFDGGQPLITVRVAEGRREALLLPRGALQADARSASGAPQPAVSDGAEGRWSVRLVDARAGVGAAWVELEEIRYGDREGLARAREGWDSRGVKTRITTVGQVYGIAGHVVDTRKYAVLAEGDATEAGARAQAAELTAQFEGVRPQILREMASRPSGRIELLDPEGKVRAVGEGAIELRARGGITVPDVEFGMGYAFHGHEARTYPGPLYAAVDAAGTLALVAGVPMERLVKGVVPSEIFANAHAEALKAQAVTARGEVLAKIGARHLGDPYLLCAEQHCQVYRGSSAETAGTDRAVDDTRGEALFARVPARGVLGEKAKGRVSRLVDSVYSAVCGGFTENNDAVWGGPPDPSLRGRPDFDPRSAAMARFADGIGAALVSSFVHLAKVQSYCALSGLARPEKVRWKRTFTQAEVDDLCAPLEVGKVRSLAVEGRGISGRARALRVEGSAGVTRVVSELAIRKLFRNLNSGMFVIERPAGAFAFVGGGWGHGSGMCQLGAIGRAQRGWDYRRILGWYYSGARPERIY
;
A
#
# COMPACT_ATOMS: atom_id res chain seq x y z
N MET A 1 -9.66 19.36 38.55
CA MET A 1 -10.66 18.30 38.74
C MET A 1 -11.30 17.99 37.40
N THR A 2 -11.39 16.70 37.05
CA THR A 2 -12.11 16.06 35.91
C THR A 2 -11.79 16.56 34.48
N THR A 3 -11.42 15.79 33.47
CA THR A 3 -11.11 14.36 33.23
C THR A 3 -10.58 14.32 31.78
N ARG A 4 -9.32 13.94 31.55
CA ARG A 4 -8.80 13.54 30.21
C ARG A 4 -7.90 12.32 30.38
N ARG A 5 -8.54 11.19 30.69
CA ARG A 5 -7.96 9.84 30.57
C ARG A 5 -8.58 9.24 29.31
N GLY A 6 -7.80 9.15 28.24
CA GLY A 6 -8.27 8.63 26.96
C GLY A 6 -7.26 8.85 25.84
N PHE A 7 -5.98 8.51 26.07
CA PHE A 7 -4.98 8.47 24.99
C PHE A 7 -3.71 7.64 25.33
N LEU A 8 -3.63 7.02 26.52
CA LEU A 8 -2.41 6.41 27.05
C LEU A 8 -2.51 4.88 27.27
N ALA A 9 -3.36 4.19 26.51
CA ALA A 9 -3.50 2.72 26.62
C ALA A 9 -2.80 1.93 25.50
N TRP A 10 -1.94 2.55 24.69
CA TRP A 10 -1.34 1.88 23.52
C TRP A 10 0.19 1.74 23.53
N ILE A 11 0.89 2.17 24.58
CA ILE A 11 2.36 1.98 24.69
C ILE A 11 2.73 1.63 26.15
N ALA A 12 3.23 0.40 26.32
CA ALA A 12 3.80 -0.22 27.53
C ALA A 12 2.82 -0.62 28.67
N GLY A 13 2.76 -1.93 28.95
CA GLY A 13 1.77 -2.57 29.83
C GLY A 13 2.27 -2.92 31.23
N THR A 14 1.44 -3.65 32.00
CA THR A 14 1.91 -4.47 33.12
C THR A 14 1.01 -5.69 33.28
N VAL A 15 1.65 -6.85 33.20
CA VAL A 15 1.15 -8.20 33.47
C VAL A 15 0.96 -8.37 34.98
N ALA A 16 -0.18 -8.90 35.40
CA ALA A 16 -0.28 -9.68 36.62
C ALA A 16 -1.35 -10.78 36.47
N SER A 17 -0.86 -11.98 36.14
CA SER A 17 -1.34 -13.28 36.63
C SER A 17 -2.82 -13.65 36.45
N ALA A 18 -3.11 -14.36 35.35
CA ALA A 18 -3.82 -15.64 35.45
C ALA A 18 -3.04 -16.66 34.60
N ARG A 19 -2.31 -17.55 35.28
CA ARG A 19 -1.56 -18.64 34.66
C ARG A 19 -2.52 -19.59 33.96
N ALA A 20 -2.48 -19.60 32.63
CA ALA A 20 -2.73 -20.80 31.83
C ALA A 20 -1.56 -20.92 30.85
N THR A 21 -0.54 -21.64 31.27
CA THR A 21 0.57 -22.06 30.40
C THR A 21 0.04 -23.03 29.36
N ALA A 22 -0.26 -22.52 28.17
CA ALA A 22 -0.27 -23.34 26.96
C ALA A 22 0.99 -22.98 26.17
N GLN A 23 2.08 -23.72 26.39
CA GLN A 23 3.19 -23.78 25.44
C GLN A 23 2.62 -24.34 24.14
N ALA A 24 2.34 -23.47 23.17
CA ALA A 24 2.15 -23.91 21.80
C ALA A 24 3.55 -24.08 21.19
N THR A 25 4.16 -25.23 21.42
CA THR A 25 5.20 -25.73 20.51
C THR A 25 4.54 -25.95 19.16
N ALA A 26 5.13 -25.42 18.08
CA ALA A 26 4.76 -25.82 16.73
C ALA A 26 4.71 -27.36 16.67
N PRO A 27 3.67 -27.98 16.09
CA PRO A 27 3.66 -29.42 15.93
C PRO A 27 4.88 -29.80 15.09
N ALA A 28 5.79 -30.56 15.70
CA ALA A 28 6.88 -31.22 15.02
C ALA A 28 6.29 -32.38 14.22
N ASP A 29 6.37 -32.32 12.90
CA ASP A 29 6.21 -33.48 12.02
C ASP A 29 7.56 -34.25 12.03
N PRO A 30 7.57 -35.58 12.26
CA PRO A 30 8.83 -36.34 12.40
C PRO A 30 9.66 -36.46 11.10
N ASP A 31 9.13 -36.05 9.96
CA ASP A 31 9.83 -36.07 8.67
C ASP A 31 9.94 -34.64 8.11
N GLY A 32 11.16 -34.09 8.11
CA GLY A 32 11.47 -32.71 7.72
C GLY A 32 10.97 -32.30 6.33
N GLY A 33 9.73 -31.82 6.26
CA GLY A 33 9.13 -31.14 5.14
C GLY A 33 8.02 -30.22 5.65
N VAL A 34 8.02 -28.95 5.24
CA VAL A 34 6.80 -28.14 5.35
C VAL A 34 5.76 -28.83 4.47
N ALA A 35 4.71 -29.37 5.09
CA ALA A 35 3.58 -29.96 4.39
C ALA A 35 3.11 -28.99 3.26
N PRO A 36 2.74 -29.53 2.09
CA PRO A 36 2.46 -28.73 0.90
C PRO A 36 1.38 -27.69 1.18
N ASP A 37 1.52 -26.52 0.53
CA ASP A 37 0.61 -25.36 0.49
C ASP A 37 -0.73 -25.60 1.21
N LEU A 38 -1.03 -24.84 2.29
CA LEU A 38 -2.25 -24.97 3.09
C LEU A 38 -3.56 -24.71 2.30
N PHE A 39 -3.45 -24.41 1.01
CA PHE A 39 -4.53 -24.39 0.01
C PHE A 39 -4.49 -25.60 -0.96
N SER A 40 -3.84 -26.70 -0.57
CA SER A 40 -3.75 -27.94 -1.34
C SER A 40 -5.12 -28.61 -1.42
N GLY A 41 -5.79 -28.30 -2.52
CA GLY A 41 -7.17 -28.62 -2.81
C GLY A 41 -7.77 -27.36 -3.42
N ALA A 42 -7.74 -27.24 -4.75
CA ALA A 42 -8.47 -26.16 -5.40
C ALA A 42 -9.93 -26.28 -4.95
N PRO A 43 -10.49 -25.30 -4.22
CA PRO A 43 -11.92 -25.31 -3.96
C PRO A 43 -12.64 -25.30 -5.32
N ALA A 44 -13.89 -25.76 -5.34
CA ALA A 44 -14.69 -25.78 -6.56
C ALA A 44 -14.53 -24.43 -7.30
N PRO A 45 -14.14 -24.41 -8.58
CA PRO A 45 -13.79 -23.18 -9.32
C PRO A 45 -14.85 -22.07 -9.28
N ASP A 46 -16.09 -22.45 -8.97
CA ASP A 46 -17.28 -21.62 -9.06
C ASP A 46 -17.79 -21.13 -7.69
N ASP A 47 -16.97 -21.22 -6.63
CA ASP A 47 -17.30 -20.66 -5.32
C ASP A 47 -16.94 -19.16 -5.23
N PRO A 48 -17.93 -18.26 -5.17
CA PRO A 48 -17.67 -16.82 -5.10
C PRO A 48 -17.17 -16.35 -3.72
N LEU A 49 -17.22 -17.15 -2.67
CA LEU A 49 -16.71 -16.80 -1.33
C LEU A 49 -15.27 -17.28 -1.13
N GLU A 50 -14.87 -18.38 -1.76
CA GLU A 50 -13.46 -18.82 -1.80
C GLU A 50 -12.57 -17.85 -2.60
N PHE A 51 -13.17 -17.12 -3.54
CA PHE A 51 -12.51 -16.02 -4.25
C PHE A 51 -11.89 -14.97 -3.31
N LEU A 52 -12.45 -14.75 -2.11
CA LEU A 52 -11.98 -13.71 -1.18
C LEU A 52 -10.58 -13.99 -0.64
N TYR A 53 -10.28 -15.25 -0.35
CA TYR A 53 -8.95 -15.69 0.09
C TYR A 53 -8.12 -16.23 -1.07
N SER A 54 -8.74 -16.41 -2.24
CA SER A 54 -8.03 -16.81 -3.44
C SER A 54 -7.07 -15.71 -3.85
N ARG A 55 -5.85 -16.16 -4.10
CA ARG A 55 -4.81 -15.35 -4.69
C ARG A 55 -5.02 -15.18 -6.20
N ARG A 56 -5.77 -16.07 -6.85
CA ARG A 56 -5.93 -16.08 -8.31
C ARG A 56 -6.76 -14.88 -8.79
N LEU A 57 -6.34 -14.29 -9.90
CA LEU A 57 -7.09 -13.23 -10.55
C LEU A 57 -8.35 -13.81 -11.22
N ALA A 58 -9.51 -13.44 -10.72
CA ALA A 58 -10.79 -13.74 -11.35
C ALA A 58 -11.12 -12.70 -12.43
N PHE A 59 -11.99 -13.06 -13.38
CA PHE A 59 -12.40 -12.19 -14.47
C PHE A 59 -13.93 -12.15 -14.60
N ASP A 60 -14.47 -10.97 -14.89
CA ASP A 60 -15.88 -10.73 -15.22
C ASP A 60 -15.96 -9.91 -16.52
N GLY A 61 -16.63 -10.46 -17.54
CA GLY A 61 -16.71 -9.83 -18.86
C GLY A 61 -15.34 -9.49 -19.48
N GLY A 62 -14.33 -10.33 -19.24
CA GLY A 62 -12.94 -10.13 -19.68
C GLY A 62 -12.13 -9.13 -18.85
N GLN A 63 -12.73 -8.49 -17.85
CA GLN A 63 -12.04 -7.57 -16.94
C GLN A 63 -11.61 -8.29 -15.68
N PRO A 64 -10.43 -7.98 -15.11
CA PRO A 64 -10.08 -8.45 -13.77
C PRO A 64 -11.12 -8.02 -12.73
N LEU A 65 -11.56 -8.96 -11.91
CA LEU A 65 -12.40 -8.70 -10.74
C LEU A 65 -11.49 -8.53 -9.52
N ILE A 66 -11.60 -7.39 -8.84
CA ILE A 66 -10.72 -7.01 -7.74
C ILE A 66 -11.51 -6.93 -6.44
N THR A 67 -11.02 -7.60 -5.40
CA THR A 67 -11.52 -7.46 -4.03
C THR A 67 -10.86 -6.27 -3.34
N VAL A 68 -11.69 -5.32 -2.90
CA VAL A 68 -11.23 -4.12 -2.20
C VAL A 68 -11.87 -4.06 -0.83
N ARG A 69 -11.07 -4.09 0.23
CA ARG A 69 -11.56 -3.81 1.59
C ARG A 69 -12.11 -2.41 1.69
N VAL A 70 -13.33 -2.28 2.20
CA VAL A 70 -14.00 -1.01 2.46
C VAL A 70 -14.15 -0.69 3.94
N ALA A 71 -14.18 -1.69 4.82
CA ALA A 71 -14.16 -1.53 6.28
C ALA A 71 -13.60 -2.80 6.95
N GLU A 72 -13.02 -2.68 8.15
CA GLU A 72 -12.54 -3.82 8.96
C GLU A 72 -12.50 -3.49 10.46
N GLY A 73 -12.11 -4.46 11.30
CA GLY A 73 -11.79 -4.23 12.71
C GLY A 73 -13.00 -4.19 13.65
N ARG A 74 -14.18 -4.64 13.19
CA ARG A 74 -15.45 -4.52 13.92
C ARG A 74 -16.10 -5.90 14.09
N ARG A 75 -17.10 -6.01 14.99
CA ARG A 75 -17.93 -7.23 15.12
C ARG A 75 -19.29 -7.12 14.43
N GLU A 76 -19.69 -5.91 14.09
CA GLU A 76 -20.94 -5.64 13.39
C GLU A 76 -20.75 -4.47 12.44
N ALA A 77 -21.43 -4.49 11.30
CA ALA A 77 -21.46 -3.38 10.35
C ALA A 77 -22.87 -3.16 9.80
N LEU A 78 -23.22 -1.89 9.62
CA LEU A 78 -24.50 -1.46 9.05
C LEU A 78 -24.43 -1.40 7.53
N LEU A 79 -25.54 -1.76 6.89
CA LEU A 79 -25.69 -1.81 5.45
C LEU A 79 -27.03 -1.17 5.05
N LEU A 80 -27.00 -0.31 4.04
CA LEU A 80 -28.19 0.32 3.47
C LEU A 80 -28.29 -0.08 1.99
N PRO A 81 -28.94 -1.22 1.66
CA PRO A 81 -29.13 -1.65 0.29
C PRO A 81 -30.07 -0.69 -0.46
N ARG A 82 -29.77 -0.44 -1.74
CA ARG A 82 -30.64 0.33 -2.64
C ARG A 82 -31.43 -0.63 -3.51
N GLY A 83 -32.65 -0.92 -3.10
CA GLY A 83 -33.51 -1.97 -3.66
C GLY A 83 -33.40 -3.29 -2.88
N ALA A 84 -34.04 -4.34 -3.38
CA ALA A 84 -34.07 -5.64 -2.72
C ALA A 84 -32.65 -6.19 -2.50
N LEU A 85 -32.41 -6.66 -1.27
CA LEU A 85 -31.15 -7.28 -0.88
C LEU A 85 -31.22 -8.77 -1.18
N GLN A 86 -30.25 -9.25 -1.95
CA GLN A 86 -29.96 -10.66 -2.16
C GLN A 86 -28.74 -11.02 -1.34
N ALA A 87 -28.82 -12.13 -0.62
CA ALA A 87 -27.73 -12.65 0.20
C ALA A 87 -27.46 -14.11 -0.11
N ASP A 88 -26.22 -14.41 -0.49
CA ASP A 88 -25.73 -15.77 -0.73
C ASP A 88 -24.74 -16.15 0.38
N ALA A 89 -24.98 -17.30 1.01
CA ALA A 89 -24.23 -17.75 2.17
C ALA A 89 -23.86 -19.24 2.07
N ARG A 90 -22.82 -19.66 2.79
CA ARG A 90 -22.39 -21.06 2.89
C ARG A 90 -22.65 -21.63 4.28
N SER A 91 -23.07 -22.89 4.35
CA SER A 91 -23.06 -23.64 5.61
C SER A 91 -21.62 -24.01 6.01
N ALA A 92 -21.45 -24.48 7.25
CA ALA A 92 -20.19 -25.05 7.71
C ALA A 92 -19.74 -26.29 6.92
N SER A 93 -20.67 -26.98 6.23
CA SER A 93 -20.34 -28.09 5.32
C SER A 93 -19.95 -27.65 3.91
N GLY A 94 -19.89 -26.34 3.65
CA GLY A 94 -19.59 -25.76 2.34
C GLY A 94 -20.76 -25.82 1.34
N ALA A 95 -21.95 -26.24 1.78
CA ALA A 95 -23.14 -26.26 0.93
C ALA A 95 -23.72 -24.84 0.79
N PRO A 96 -24.15 -24.43 -0.43
CA PRO A 96 -24.90 -23.19 -0.62
C PRO A 96 -26.17 -23.21 0.22
N GLN A 97 -26.47 -22.11 0.91
CA GLN A 97 -27.77 -21.89 1.52
C GLN A 97 -28.69 -21.16 0.54
N PRO A 98 -30.03 -21.36 0.61
CA PRO A 98 -30.96 -20.64 -0.24
C PRO A 98 -30.77 -19.13 -0.12
N ALA A 99 -30.65 -18.46 -1.27
CA ALA A 99 -30.49 -17.01 -1.31
C ALA A 99 -31.69 -16.33 -0.62
N VAL A 100 -31.42 -15.43 0.32
CA VAL A 100 -32.48 -14.59 0.87
C VAL A 100 -32.64 -13.39 -0.04
N SER A 101 -33.82 -13.26 -0.64
CA SER A 101 -34.25 -12.03 -1.31
C SER A 101 -35.31 -11.36 -0.46
N ASP A 102 -34.99 -10.22 0.14
CA ASP A 102 -35.95 -9.41 0.87
C ASP A 102 -36.06 -7.99 0.26
N GLY A 103 -37.30 -7.54 0.10
CA GLY A 103 -37.63 -6.20 -0.39
C GLY A 103 -37.71 -5.16 0.72
N ALA A 104 -37.49 -5.53 1.98
CA ALA A 104 -37.52 -4.61 3.11
C ALA A 104 -36.45 -3.51 2.95
N GLU A 105 -36.92 -2.31 2.64
CA GLU A 105 -36.12 -1.09 2.74
C GLU A 105 -35.76 -0.86 4.20
N GLY A 106 -34.52 -0.50 4.48
CA GLY A 106 -34.14 -0.17 5.85
C GLY A 106 -32.67 -0.41 6.16
N ARG A 107 -32.38 -0.43 7.46
CA ARG A 107 -31.03 -0.61 8.01
C ARG A 107 -30.79 -2.08 8.28
N TRP A 108 -30.05 -2.72 7.39
CA TRP A 108 -29.58 -4.08 7.57
C TRP A 108 -28.27 -4.07 8.38
N SER A 109 -27.94 -5.17 9.04
CA SER A 109 -26.62 -5.34 9.64
C SER A 109 -26.06 -6.73 9.39
N VAL A 110 -24.73 -6.82 9.36
CA VAL A 110 -24.00 -8.08 9.41
C VAL A 110 -23.25 -8.18 10.72
N ARG A 111 -23.41 -9.30 11.43
CA ARG A 111 -22.84 -9.53 12.76
C ARG A 111 -21.99 -10.79 12.77
N LEU A 112 -20.79 -10.65 13.33
CA LEU A 112 -19.85 -11.76 13.51
C LEU A 112 -20.07 -12.44 14.86
N VAL A 113 -20.19 -13.77 14.83
CA VAL A 113 -20.47 -14.64 15.97
C VAL A 113 -19.46 -15.80 16.01
N ASP A 114 -19.01 -16.17 17.21
CA ASP A 114 -18.09 -17.30 17.45
C ASP A 114 -16.76 -17.27 16.66
N ALA A 115 -16.22 -16.06 16.43
CA ALA A 115 -15.03 -15.89 15.60
C ALA A 115 -13.73 -16.35 16.28
N ARG A 116 -12.83 -16.89 15.46
CA ARG A 116 -11.45 -17.22 15.80
C ARG A 116 -10.52 -16.58 14.79
N ALA A 117 -9.47 -15.93 15.28
CA ALA A 117 -8.40 -15.41 14.44
C ALA A 117 -7.71 -16.55 13.69
N GLY A 118 -7.18 -16.24 12.51
CA GLY A 118 -6.30 -17.15 11.80
C GLY A 118 -5.02 -17.34 12.61
N VAL A 119 -4.47 -18.56 12.60
CA VAL A 119 -3.15 -18.81 13.19
C VAL A 119 -2.12 -18.62 12.08
N GLY A 120 -1.04 -17.91 12.38
CA GLY A 120 0.01 -17.64 11.41
C GLY A 120 1.37 -17.51 12.08
N ALA A 121 2.40 -17.52 11.24
CA ALA A 121 3.76 -17.22 11.61
C ALA A 121 4.10 -15.79 11.21
N ALA A 122 4.78 -15.06 12.07
CA ALA A 122 5.37 -13.75 11.77
C ALA A 122 6.89 -13.92 11.68
N TRP A 123 7.49 -13.43 10.61
CA TRP A 123 8.92 -13.51 10.38
C TRP A 123 9.49 -12.13 10.08
N VAL A 124 10.76 -11.95 10.41
CA VAL A 124 11.48 -10.75 10.00
C VAL A 124 11.93 -10.91 8.56
N GLU A 125 11.34 -10.15 7.65
CA GLU A 125 11.79 -10.03 6.26
C GLU A 125 13.00 -9.10 6.20
N LEU A 126 14.13 -9.69 5.83
CA LEU A 126 15.45 -9.05 5.78
C LEU A 126 15.68 -8.33 4.46
N GLU A 127 15.32 -8.99 3.35
CA GLU A 127 15.56 -8.51 2.00
C GLU A 127 14.58 -9.13 0.99
N GLU A 128 14.24 -8.35 -0.04
CA GLU A 128 13.47 -8.78 -1.20
C GLU A 128 14.39 -8.95 -2.41
N ILE A 129 14.38 -10.15 -3.00
CA ILE A 129 15.14 -10.46 -4.21
C ILE A 129 14.17 -10.75 -5.35
N ARG A 130 14.50 -10.29 -6.57
CA ARG A 130 13.68 -10.64 -7.76
C ARG A 130 13.65 -12.15 -7.94
N TYR A 131 12.48 -12.71 -8.27
CA TYR A 131 12.33 -14.16 -8.43
C TYR A 131 13.25 -14.78 -9.50
N GLY A 132 13.66 -14.00 -10.51
CA GLY A 132 14.63 -14.44 -11.52
C GLY A 132 16.10 -14.39 -11.07
N ASP A 133 16.43 -13.67 -9.99
CA ASP A 133 17.80 -13.38 -9.56
C ASP A 133 18.33 -14.44 -8.57
N ARG A 134 18.63 -15.63 -9.09
CA ARG A 134 19.13 -16.75 -8.27
C ARG A 134 20.50 -16.47 -7.64
N GLU A 135 21.36 -15.74 -8.34
CA GLU A 135 22.67 -15.37 -7.81
C GLU A 135 22.53 -14.33 -6.70
N GLY A 136 21.64 -13.34 -6.87
CA GLY A 136 21.29 -12.39 -5.82
C GLY A 136 20.75 -13.08 -4.57
N LEU A 137 19.88 -14.08 -4.75
CA LEU A 137 19.37 -14.88 -3.64
C LEU A 137 20.48 -15.65 -2.93
N ALA A 138 21.40 -16.28 -3.67
CA ALA A 138 22.54 -16.98 -3.08
C ALA A 138 23.45 -16.04 -2.28
N ARG A 139 23.78 -14.87 -2.86
CA ARG A 139 24.57 -13.83 -2.18
C ARG A 139 23.88 -13.30 -0.92
N ALA A 140 22.57 -13.09 -0.96
CA ALA A 140 21.81 -12.64 0.21
C ALA A 140 21.89 -13.68 1.34
N ARG A 141 21.69 -14.97 1.03
CA ARG A 141 21.80 -16.06 2.01
C ARG A 141 23.19 -16.14 2.64
N GLU A 142 24.24 -16.15 1.83
CA GLU A 142 25.63 -16.17 2.31
C GLU A 142 25.94 -14.92 3.15
N GLY A 143 25.48 -13.75 2.70
CA GLY A 143 25.66 -12.48 3.41
C GLY A 143 25.02 -12.49 4.80
N TRP A 144 23.82 -13.01 4.95
CA TRP A 144 23.15 -13.11 6.25
C TRP A 144 23.70 -14.22 7.14
N ASP A 145 24.06 -15.37 6.55
CA ASP A 145 24.71 -16.46 7.28
C ASP A 145 26.06 -16.01 7.87
N SER A 146 26.86 -15.26 7.10
CA SER A 146 28.12 -14.67 7.58
C SER A 146 27.95 -13.66 8.72
N ARG A 147 26.74 -13.10 8.88
CA ARG A 147 26.34 -12.20 9.97
C ARG A 147 25.75 -12.96 11.17
N GLY A 148 25.73 -14.29 11.13
CA GLY A 148 25.14 -15.14 12.16
C GLY A 148 23.61 -15.19 12.14
N VAL A 149 22.97 -14.69 11.08
CA VAL A 149 21.51 -14.69 10.94
C VAL A 149 21.11 -15.85 10.02
N LYS A 150 20.55 -16.90 10.60
CA LYS A 150 19.96 -17.99 9.82
C LYS A 150 18.75 -17.50 9.03
N THR A 151 18.66 -17.92 7.77
CA THR A 151 17.60 -17.46 6.88
C THR A 151 16.78 -18.59 6.29
N ARG A 152 15.46 -18.39 6.21
CA ARG A 152 14.54 -19.18 5.38
C ARG A 152 14.08 -18.34 4.18
N ILE A 153 13.77 -19.00 3.06
CA ILE A 153 13.30 -18.33 1.84
C ILE A 153 11.85 -18.71 1.60
N THR A 154 11.00 -17.70 1.38
CA THR A 154 9.65 -17.90 0.88
C THR A 154 9.45 -17.13 -0.42
N THR A 155 8.43 -17.50 -1.19
CA THR A 155 8.04 -16.78 -2.41
C THR A 155 6.73 -16.06 -2.16
N VAL A 156 6.72 -14.75 -2.42
CA VAL A 156 5.51 -13.93 -2.41
C VAL A 156 5.29 -13.31 -3.79
N GLY A 157 4.06 -12.91 -4.09
CA GLY A 157 3.66 -12.51 -5.45
C GLY A 157 3.12 -13.69 -6.26
N GLN A 158 2.78 -13.44 -7.52
CA GLN A 158 2.11 -14.39 -8.40
C GLN A 158 2.52 -14.25 -9.86
N VAL A 159 2.20 -15.28 -10.65
CA VAL A 159 2.26 -15.21 -12.11
C VAL A 159 0.87 -15.37 -12.67
N TYR A 160 0.50 -14.48 -13.58
CA TYR A 160 -0.75 -14.61 -14.32
C TYR A 160 -0.60 -14.08 -15.75
N GLY A 161 -1.39 -14.67 -16.65
CA GLY A 161 -1.49 -14.23 -18.04
C GLY A 161 -2.65 -13.26 -18.23
N ILE A 162 -2.45 -12.19 -18.98
CA ILE A 162 -3.52 -11.25 -19.34
C ILE A 162 -3.28 -10.71 -20.76
N ALA A 163 -4.19 -11.02 -21.69
CA ALA A 163 -4.12 -10.65 -23.11
C ALA A 163 -2.72 -10.84 -23.76
N GLY A 164 -2.11 -12.01 -23.57
CA GLY A 164 -0.79 -12.32 -24.14
C GLY A 164 0.40 -11.73 -23.39
N HIS A 165 0.17 -10.96 -22.33
CA HIS A 165 1.19 -10.55 -21.38
C HIS A 165 1.32 -11.58 -20.27
N VAL A 166 2.56 -11.86 -19.87
CA VAL A 166 2.86 -12.58 -18.61
C VAL A 166 3.23 -11.53 -17.58
N VAL A 167 2.42 -11.42 -16.54
CA VAL A 167 2.73 -10.59 -15.37
C VAL A 167 3.29 -11.51 -14.30
N ASP A 168 4.54 -11.25 -13.90
CA ASP A 168 5.22 -11.94 -12.80
C ASP A 168 5.52 -10.91 -11.71
N THR A 169 4.74 -10.95 -10.63
CA THR A 169 4.95 -10.12 -9.43
C THR A 169 5.76 -10.85 -8.36
N ARG A 170 6.28 -12.05 -8.65
CA ARG A 170 6.98 -12.85 -7.65
C ARG A 170 8.30 -12.22 -7.24
N LYS A 171 8.60 -12.38 -5.96
CA LYS A 171 9.88 -12.09 -5.32
C LYS A 171 10.21 -13.16 -4.30
N TYR A 172 11.49 -13.38 -4.08
CA TYR A 172 11.96 -14.11 -2.92
C TYR A 172 12.00 -13.15 -1.74
N ALA A 173 11.32 -13.53 -0.66
CA ALA A 173 11.48 -12.88 0.64
C ALA A 173 12.49 -13.71 1.45
N VAL A 174 13.61 -13.07 1.80
CA VAL A 174 14.63 -13.64 2.68
C VAL A 174 14.22 -13.33 4.11
N LEU A 175 13.87 -14.34 4.88
CA LEU A 175 13.34 -14.17 6.23
C LEU A 175 14.37 -14.66 7.26
N ALA A 176 14.52 -13.93 8.36
CA ALA A 176 15.27 -14.41 9.52
C ALA A 176 14.50 -15.56 10.18
N GLU A 177 15.19 -16.65 10.47
CA GLU A 177 14.66 -17.69 11.35
C GLU A 177 14.68 -17.18 12.81
N GLY A 178 13.68 -17.59 13.59
CA GLY A 178 13.51 -17.12 14.96
C GLY A 178 12.17 -17.54 15.56
N ASP A 179 11.80 -16.89 16.66
CA ASP A 179 10.46 -17.00 17.24
C ASP A 179 9.43 -16.44 16.25
N ALA A 180 8.65 -17.36 15.67
CA ALA A 180 7.65 -17.08 14.65
C ALA A 180 6.37 -16.41 15.20
N THR A 181 6.37 -15.93 16.45
CA THR A 181 5.29 -15.11 16.99
C THR A 181 5.45 -13.65 16.58
N GLU A 182 4.34 -12.91 16.53
CA GLU A 182 4.32 -11.48 16.25
C GLU A 182 5.24 -10.68 17.19
N ALA A 183 5.27 -11.04 18.48
CA ALA A 183 6.13 -10.39 19.47
C ALA A 183 7.61 -10.74 19.25
N GLY A 184 7.92 -12.01 19.01
CA GLY A 184 9.28 -12.49 18.71
C GLY A 184 9.85 -11.83 17.47
N ALA A 185 9.12 -11.81 16.36
CA ALA A 185 9.53 -11.17 15.13
C ALA A 185 9.78 -9.66 15.29
N ARG A 186 8.92 -8.95 16.06
CA ARG A 186 9.13 -7.52 16.35
C ARG A 186 10.39 -7.27 17.18
N ALA A 187 10.64 -8.09 18.19
CA ALA A 187 11.86 -7.98 19.01
C ALA A 187 13.11 -8.24 18.17
N GLN A 188 13.10 -9.31 17.36
CA GLN A 188 14.21 -9.65 16.46
C GLN A 188 14.43 -8.56 15.40
N ALA A 189 13.38 -7.96 14.84
CA ALA A 189 13.50 -6.86 13.90
C ALA A 189 14.19 -5.63 14.52
N ALA A 190 13.86 -5.30 15.77
CA ALA A 190 14.49 -4.21 16.50
C ALA A 190 15.99 -4.49 16.75
N GLU A 191 16.33 -5.72 17.14
CA GLU A 191 17.71 -6.17 17.34
C GLU A 191 18.53 -6.09 16.04
N LEU A 192 18.01 -6.65 14.94
CA LEU A 192 18.67 -6.63 13.63
C LEU A 192 18.91 -5.21 13.12
N THR A 193 17.94 -4.31 13.34
CA THR A 193 18.08 -2.88 12.99
C THR A 193 19.18 -2.21 13.80
N ALA A 194 19.33 -2.57 15.07
CA ALA A 194 20.37 -2.02 15.94
C ALA A 194 21.76 -2.57 15.59
N GLN A 195 21.85 -3.84 15.21
CA GLN A 195 23.11 -4.52 14.90
C GLN A 195 23.66 -4.20 13.51
N PHE A 196 22.80 -4.11 12.50
CA PHE A 196 23.22 -4.03 11.10
C PHE A 196 22.79 -2.73 10.44
N GLU A 197 23.78 -1.91 10.09
CA GLU A 197 23.54 -0.63 9.42
C GLU A 197 22.87 -0.84 8.04
N GLY A 198 21.83 -0.04 7.77
CA GLY A 198 21.11 -0.06 6.49
C GLY A 198 20.02 -1.12 6.36
N VAL A 199 19.90 -2.03 7.33
CA VAL A 199 18.84 -3.05 7.35
C VAL A 199 17.51 -2.40 7.73
N ARG A 200 16.45 -2.76 7.00
CA ARG A 200 15.10 -2.24 7.21
C ARG A 200 14.13 -3.42 7.30
N PRO A 201 14.12 -4.13 8.43
CA PRO A 201 13.34 -5.33 8.55
C PRO A 201 11.85 -5.01 8.48
N GLN A 202 11.12 -5.79 7.70
CA GLN A 202 9.65 -5.79 7.71
C GLN A 202 9.16 -7.05 8.42
N ILE A 203 7.90 -7.04 8.86
CA ILE A 203 7.28 -8.25 9.39
C ILE A 203 6.40 -8.85 8.31
N LEU A 204 6.82 -10.01 7.82
CA LEU A 204 6.04 -10.82 6.89
C LEU A 204 5.21 -11.82 7.70
N ARG A 205 3.90 -11.87 7.41
CA ARG A 205 2.96 -12.80 8.06
C ARG A 205 2.56 -13.89 7.08
N GLU A 206 2.78 -15.14 7.47
CA GLU A 206 2.33 -16.33 6.77
C GLU A 206 1.11 -16.89 7.52
N MET A 207 -0.02 -17.04 6.83
CA MET A 207 -1.21 -17.65 7.43
C MET A 207 -1.09 -19.18 7.36
N ALA A 208 -1.12 -19.82 8.53
CA ALA A 208 -1.07 -21.26 8.68
C ALA A 208 -2.48 -21.89 8.76
N SER A 209 -3.44 -21.19 9.34
CA SER A 209 -4.84 -21.58 9.35
C SER A 209 -5.74 -20.37 9.10
N ARG A 210 -6.85 -20.60 8.38
CA ARG A 210 -7.81 -19.53 8.09
C ARG A 210 -8.51 -19.07 9.38
N PRO A 211 -8.88 -17.78 9.45
CA PRO A 211 -9.85 -17.34 10.43
C PRO A 211 -11.19 -18.06 10.20
N SER A 212 -11.97 -18.22 11.26
CA SER A 212 -13.29 -18.87 11.20
C SER A 212 -14.31 -18.10 12.02
N GLY A 213 -15.58 -18.33 11.77
CA GLY A 213 -16.67 -17.68 12.49
C GLY A 213 -17.94 -17.64 11.66
N ARG A 214 -19.07 -17.45 12.33
CA ARG A 214 -20.38 -17.32 11.68
C ARG A 214 -20.71 -15.86 11.48
N ILE A 215 -21.19 -15.51 10.29
CA ILE A 215 -21.70 -14.18 9.98
C ILE A 215 -23.21 -14.29 9.86
N GLU A 216 -23.93 -13.48 10.63
CA GLU A 216 -25.38 -13.37 10.57
C GLU A 216 -25.75 -12.11 9.80
N LEU A 217 -26.69 -12.22 8.86
CA LEU A 217 -27.36 -11.08 8.24
C LEU A 217 -28.67 -10.81 8.96
N LEU A 218 -28.84 -9.60 9.50
CA LEU A 218 -30.02 -9.16 10.23
C LEU A 218 -30.80 -8.14 9.39
N ASP A 219 -32.12 -8.31 9.35
CA ASP A 219 -33.06 -7.35 8.74
C ASP A 219 -33.29 -6.12 9.65
N PRO A 220 -34.03 -5.09 9.17
CA PRO A 220 -34.29 -3.87 9.95
C PRO A 220 -34.98 -4.10 11.30
N GLU A 221 -35.69 -5.21 11.46
CA GLU A 221 -36.34 -5.63 12.71
C GLU A 221 -35.39 -6.41 13.64
N GLY A 222 -34.16 -6.68 13.21
CA GLY A 222 -33.15 -7.41 13.97
C GLY A 222 -33.30 -8.94 13.89
N LYS A 223 -34.08 -9.45 12.94
CA LYS A 223 -34.25 -10.89 12.74
C LYS A 223 -33.13 -11.41 11.83
N VAL A 224 -32.53 -12.54 12.22
CA VAL A 224 -31.53 -13.22 11.40
C VAL A 224 -32.21 -13.81 10.16
N ARG A 225 -31.71 -13.44 8.99
CA ARG A 225 -32.23 -13.85 7.68
C ARG A 225 -31.34 -14.85 6.99
N ALA A 226 -30.03 -14.68 7.08
CA ALA A 226 -29.04 -15.61 6.56
C ALA A 226 -27.89 -15.79 7.55
N VAL A 227 -27.25 -16.96 7.50
CA VAL A 227 -26.04 -17.24 8.28
C VAL A 227 -25.00 -17.88 7.36
N GLY A 228 -23.83 -17.27 7.25
CA GLY A 228 -22.72 -17.76 6.46
C GLY A 228 -21.54 -18.18 7.34
N GLU A 229 -20.93 -19.32 7.04
CA GLU A 229 -19.66 -19.71 7.62
C GLU A 229 -18.52 -18.96 6.92
N GLY A 230 -17.76 -18.17 7.67
CA GLY A 230 -16.60 -17.41 7.20
C GLY A 230 -16.95 -16.17 6.35
N ALA A 231 -17.99 -16.25 5.51
CA ALA A 231 -18.40 -15.16 4.63
C ALA A 231 -19.89 -15.21 4.20
N ILE A 232 -20.43 -14.03 3.85
CA ILE A 232 -21.71 -13.84 3.13
C ILE A 232 -21.47 -12.87 1.98
N GLU A 233 -22.04 -13.18 0.81
CA GLU A 233 -22.11 -12.28 -0.34
C GLU A 233 -23.44 -11.54 -0.37
N LEU A 234 -23.40 -10.25 -0.67
CA LEU A 234 -24.54 -9.34 -0.62
C LEU A 234 -24.63 -8.54 -1.92
N ARG A 235 -25.83 -8.53 -2.51
CA ARG A 235 -26.13 -7.81 -3.76
C ARG A 235 -27.40 -7.00 -3.63
N ALA A 236 -27.37 -5.78 -4.16
CA ALA A 236 -28.56 -4.95 -4.33
C ALA A 236 -28.44 -4.20 -5.66
N ARG A 237 -29.53 -4.09 -6.42
CA ARG A 237 -29.52 -3.54 -7.79
C ARG A 237 -28.93 -2.12 -7.86
N GLY A 238 -29.23 -1.27 -6.87
CA GLY A 238 -28.70 0.09 -6.77
C GLY A 238 -27.38 0.19 -5.99
N GLY A 239 -26.77 -0.94 -5.63
CA GLY A 239 -25.62 -1.02 -4.74
C GLY A 239 -25.99 -0.97 -3.25
N ILE A 240 -24.97 -1.12 -2.41
CA ILE A 240 -25.09 -1.14 -0.94
C ILE A 240 -24.29 0.04 -0.38
N THR A 241 -24.93 0.86 0.45
CA THR A 241 -24.26 1.96 1.14
C THR A 241 -23.78 1.50 2.51
N VAL A 242 -22.49 1.69 2.77
CA VAL A 242 -21.87 1.51 4.09
C VAL A 242 -21.77 2.91 4.72
N PRO A 243 -22.47 3.20 5.83
CA PRO A 243 -22.60 4.57 6.35
C PRO A 243 -21.34 5.08 7.07
N ASP A 244 -20.45 4.18 7.48
CA ASP A 244 -19.35 4.49 8.39
C ASP A 244 -18.01 3.93 7.88
N VAL A 245 -17.60 4.38 6.70
CA VAL A 245 -16.32 4.01 6.09
C VAL A 245 -15.22 4.94 6.57
N GLU A 246 -14.23 4.39 7.26
CA GLU A 246 -13.05 5.11 7.74
C GLU A 246 -12.13 5.55 6.59
N PHE A 247 -11.55 6.74 6.68
CA PHE A 247 -10.58 7.25 5.71
C PHE A 247 -9.54 8.17 6.35
N GLY A 248 -8.40 8.33 5.66
CA GLY A 248 -7.36 9.27 6.10
C GLY A 248 -6.61 8.82 7.35
N MET A 249 -6.52 7.51 7.58
CA MET A 249 -5.84 6.93 8.74
C MET A 249 -4.42 7.49 8.93
N GLY A 250 -4.16 8.00 10.13
CA GLY A 250 -2.88 8.61 10.49
C GLY A 250 -2.66 10.03 9.95
N TYR A 251 -3.63 10.65 9.28
CA TYR A 251 -3.56 12.03 8.81
C TYR A 251 -4.50 12.96 9.59
N ALA A 252 -4.22 14.26 9.56
CA ALA A 252 -5.03 15.27 10.27
C ALA A 252 -6.48 15.41 9.75
N PHE A 253 -6.76 14.86 8.56
CA PHE A 253 -8.09 14.82 7.95
C PHE A 253 -8.77 13.44 8.10
N HIS A 254 -8.31 12.61 9.04
CA HIS A 254 -8.95 11.34 9.39
C HIS A 254 -10.43 11.54 9.73
N GLY A 255 -11.28 10.63 9.25
CA GLY A 255 -12.72 10.73 9.45
C GLY A 255 -13.47 9.50 8.94
N HIS A 256 -14.79 9.59 8.98
CA HIS A 256 -15.71 8.56 8.51
C HIS A 256 -16.75 9.16 7.57
N GLU A 257 -17.18 8.41 6.57
CA GLU A 257 -18.22 8.85 5.64
C GLU A 257 -19.06 7.70 5.07
N ALA A 258 -20.26 8.03 4.57
CA ALA A 258 -21.09 7.08 3.86
C ALA A 258 -20.59 6.88 2.42
N ARG A 259 -20.44 5.63 1.99
CA ARG A 259 -20.03 5.27 0.61
C ARG A 259 -20.91 4.18 0.03
N THR A 260 -21.22 4.29 -1.26
CA THR A 260 -22.06 3.33 -1.99
C THR A 260 -21.24 2.48 -2.95
N TYR A 261 -21.36 1.16 -2.81
CA TYR A 261 -20.67 0.18 -3.63
C TYR A 261 -21.68 -0.54 -4.54
N PRO A 262 -21.45 -0.57 -5.86
CA PRO A 262 -22.40 -1.16 -6.82
C PRO A 262 -22.52 -2.69 -6.68
N GLY A 263 -21.57 -3.34 -5.99
CA GLY A 263 -21.61 -4.74 -5.64
C GLY A 263 -20.78 -5.65 -6.55
N PRO A 264 -20.68 -6.95 -6.19
CA PRO A 264 -21.11 -7.53 -4.91
C PRO A 264 -20.33 -6.95 -3.71
N LEU A 265 -20.95 -6.93 -2.54
CA LEU A 265 -20.29 -6.63 -1.26
C LEU A 265 -20.25 -7.91 -0.44
N TYR A 266 -19.10 -8.22 0.13
CA TYR A 266 -18.88 -9.39 0.95
C TYR A 266 -18.66 -8.96 2.40
N ALA A 267 -19.28 -9.69 3.31
CA ALA A 267 -18.94 -9.69 4.72
C ALA A 267 -18.10 -10.94 4.99
N ALA A 268 -16.88 -10.79 5.50
CA ALA A 268 -15.95 -11.92 5.69
C ALA A 268 -15.18 -11.78 7.01
N VAL A 269 -14.67 -12.90 7.53
CA VAL A 269 -13.80 -12.90 8.72
C VAL A 269 -12.36 -12.57 8.31
N ASP A 270 -11.78 -11.51 8.86
CA ASP A 270 -10.38 -11.15 8.58
C ASP A 270 -9.39 -12.01 9.38
N ALA A 271 -8.10 -11.83 9.10
CA ALA A 271 -7.02 -12.57 9.76
C ALA A 271 -7.03 -12.42 11.29
N ALA A 272 -7.51 -11.30 11.81
CA ALA A 272 -7.59 -11.02 13.24
C ALA A 272 -8.84 -11.62 13.90
N GLY A 273 -9.71 -12.30 13.14
CA GLY A 273 -10.96 -12.83 13.66
C GLY A 273 -12.03 -11.75 13.86
N THR A 274 -11.94 -10.65 13.11
CA THR A 274 -12.96 -9.58 13.08
C THR A 274 -13.65 -9.51 11.73
N LEU A 275 -14.65 -8.66 11.59
CA LEU A 275 -15.42 -8.50 10.36
C LEU A 275 -14.70 -7.55 9.40
N ALA A 276 -14.50 -8.00 8.17
CA ALA A 276 -14.15 -7.17 7.02
C ALA A 276 -15.34 -7.07 6.05
N LEU A 277 -15.58 -5.85 5.56
CA LEU A 277 -16.42 -5.60 4.40
C LEU A 277 -15.53 -5.43 3.16
N VAL A 278 -15.83 -6.19 2.11
CA VAL A 278 -15.01 -6.27 0.90
C VAL A 278 -15.91 -6.06 -0.33
N ALA A 279 -15.59 -5.10 -1.19
CA ALA A 279 -16.29 -4.92 -2.45
C ALA A 279 -15.60 -5.74 -3.56
N GLY A 280 -16.35 -6.56 -4.29
CA GLY A 280 -15.91 -7.16 -5.56
C GLY A 280 -16.19 -6.18 -6.70
N VAL A 281 -15.15 -5.72 -7.39
CA VAL A 281 -15.29 -4.61 -8.35
C VAL A 281 -14.53 -4.94 -9.64
N PRO A 282 -15.19 -4.93 -10.83
CA PRO A 282 -14.49 -5.01 -12.10
C PRO A 282 -13.52 -3.85 -12.29
N MET A 283 -12.36 -4.12 -12.89
CA MET A 283 -11.24 -3.17 -13.01
C MET A 283 -11.65 -1.76 -13.45
N GLU A 284 -12.49 -1.61 -14.49
CA GLU A 284 -12.87 -0.27 -14.96
C GLU A 284 -13.72 0.49 -13.94
N ARG A 285 -14.63 -0.20 -13.25
CA ARG A 285 -15.45 0.41 -12.21
C ARG A 285 -14.59 0.82 -11.02
N LEU A 286 -13.60 0.00 -10.67
CA LEU A 286 -12.61 0.36 -9.65
C LEU A 286 -11.87 1.64 -10.05
N VAL A 287 -11.35 1.71 -11.27
CA VAL A 287 -10.59 2.87 -11.75
C VAL A 287 -11.47 4.14 -11.83
N LYS A 288 -12.75 4.03 -12.18
CA LYS A 288 -13.71 5.16 -12.13
C LYS A 288 -13.90 5.71 -10.71
N GLY A 289 -13.83 4.88 -9.69
CA GLY A 289 -13.84 5.34 -8.29
C GLY A 289 -12.49 5.85 -7.78
N VAL A 290 -11.38 5.34 -8.33
CA VAL A 290 -10.00 5.71 -7.92
C VAL A 290 -9.57 7.05 -8.51
N VAL A 291 -9.69 7.24 -9.83
CA VAL A 291 -9.18 8.44 -10.51
C VAL A 291 -9.64 9.75 -9.86
N PRO A 292 -10.96 10.01 -9.66
CA PRO A 292 -11.42 11.24 -9.01
C PRO A 292 -11.06 11.33 -7.51
N SER A 293 -10.69 10.21 -6.89
CA SER A 293 -10.25 10.17 -5.49
C SER A 293 -8.76 10.50 -5.33
N GLU A 294 -7.97 10.27 -6.38
CA GLU A 294 -6.51 10.43 -6.38
C GLU A 294 -6.04 11.73 -7.04
N ILE A 295 -6.68 12.13 -8.14
CA ILE A 295 -6.37 13.37 -8.86
C ILE A 295 -7.61 14.24 -8.97
N PHE A 296 -7.41 15.55 -9.08
CA PHE A 296 -8.51 16.51 -9.24
C PHE A 296 -9.40 16.13 -10.44
N ALA A 297 -10.70 15.97 -10.20
CA ALA A 297 -11.65 15.60 -11.26
C ALA A 297 -11.72 16.61 -12.42
N ASN A 298 -11.41 17.89 -12.15
CA ASN A 298 -11.32 18.94 -13.16
C ASN A 298 -9.91 19.09 -13.78
N ALA A 299 -9.02 18.12 -13.57
CA ALA A 299 -7.71 18.08 -14.23
C ALA A 299 -7.84 17.94 -15.75
N HIS A 300 -6.77 18.29 -16.45
CA HIS A 300 -6.70 18.15 -17.91
C HIS A 300 -6.92 16.69 -18.32
N ALA A 301 -7.69 16.46 -19.40
CA ALA A 301 -8.08 15.11 -19.85
C ALA A 301 -6.88 14.16 -20.03
N GLU A 302 -5.79 14.63 -20.65
CA GLU A 302 -4.57 13.83 -20.82
C GLU A 302 -3.88 13.46 -19.48
N ALA A 303 -4.00 14.28 -18.43
CA ALA A 303 -3.52 13.91 -17.10
C ALA A 303 -4.45 12.89 -16.42
N LEU A 304 -5.77 13.00 -16.63
CA LEU A 304 -6.73 12.00 -16.17
C LEU A 304 -6.52 10.64 -16.84
N LYS A 305 -6.23 10.62 -18.15
CA LYS A 305 -5.86 9.41 -18.89
C LYS A 305 -4.57 8.79 -18.36
N ALA A 306 -3.56 9.62 -18.10
CA ALA A 306 -2.31 9.15 -17.49
C ALA A 306 -2.58 8.50 -16.12
N GLN A 307 -3.39 9.14 -15.27
CA GLN A 307 -3.80 8.62 -13.96
C GLN A 307 -4.58 7.30 -14.08
N ALA A 308 -5.48 7.16 -15.05
CA ALA A 308 -6.25 5.93 -15.26
C ALA A 308 -5.35 4.74 -15.61
N VAL A 309 -4.38 4.94 -16.52
CA VAL A 309 -3.41 3.89 -16.89
C VAL A 309 -2.51 3.51 -15.71
N THR A 310 -2.03 4.49 -14.93
CA THR A 310 -1.20 4.20 -13.75
C THR A 310 -1.99 3.54 -12.63
N ALA A 311 -3.26 3.90 -12.42
CA ALA A 311 -4.13 3.26 -11.44
C ALA A 311 -4.34 1.77 -11.76
N ARG A 312 -4.64 1.42 -13.03
CA ARG A 312 -4.73 0.01 -13.47
C ARG A 312 -3.42 -0.74 -13.24
N GLY A 313 -2.29 -0.15 -13.66
CA GLY A 313 -0.98 -0.78 -13.50
C GLY A 313 -0.62 -1.02 -12.04
N GLU A 314 -0.93 -0.08 -11.16
CA GLU A 314 -0.69 -0.19 -9.72
C GLU A 314 -1.56 -1.28 -9.09
N VAL A 315 -2.84 -1.42 -9.50
CA VAL A 315 -3.69 -2.54 -9.05
C VAL A 315 -3.02 -3.87 -9.43
N LEU A 316 -2.66 -4.04 -10.70
CA LEU A 316 -2.06 -5.28 -11.22
C LEU A 316 -0.72 -5.61 -10.57
N ALA A 317 0.13 -4.61 -10.33
CA ALA A 317 1.45 -4.78 -9.74
C ALA A 317 1.40 -5.23 -8.27
N LYS A 318 0.31 -4.95 -7.53
CA LYS A 318 0.16 -5.34 -6.12
C LYS A 318 -0.57 -6.67 -5.92
N ILE A 319 -1.18 -7.24 -6.96
CA ILE A 319 -1.88 -8.53 -6.86
C ILE A 319 -0.92 -9.62 -6.39
N GLY A 320 -1.31 -10.28 -5.30
CA GLY A 320 -0.55 -11.37 -4.68
C GLY A 320 0.68 -10.95 -3.88
N ALA A 321 0.96 -9.65 -3.76
CA ALA A 321 2.13 -9.13 -3.02
C ALA A 321 1.75 -8.42 -1.71
N ARG A 322 0.47 -8.12 -1.51
CA ARG A 322 -0.07 -7.48 -0.30
C ARG A 322 -1.22 -8.31 0.24
N HIS A 323 -1.57 -8.05 1.51
CA HIS A 323 -2.77 -8.62 2.13
C HIS A 323 -2.80 -10.15 2.08
N LEU A 324 -1.64 -10.80 2.25
CA LEU A 324 -1.43 -12.23 2.00
C LEU A 324 -2.28 -13.18 2.86
N GLY A 325 -2.83 -12.69 3.97
CA GLY A 325 -3.73 -13.42 4.86
C GLY A 325 -5.13 -12.80 4.96
N ASP A 326 -5.42 -11.74 4.21
CA ASP A 326 -6.70 -11.05 4.32
C ASP A 326 -7.69 -11.54 3.23
N PRO A 327 -9.01 -11.39 3.42
CA PRO A 327 -10.04 -11.78 2.44
C PRO A 327 -10.16 -10.78 1.27
N TYR A 328 -9.06 -10.12 0.88
CA TYR A 328 -9.06 -9.09 -0.16
C TYR A 328 -7.67 -8.85 -0.76
N LEU A 329 -7.63 -8.37 -2.00
CA LEU A 329 -6.40 -8.06 -2.72
C LEU A 329 -5.86 -6.65 -2.41
N LEU A 330 -6.77 -5.68 -2.23
CA LEU A 330 -6.44 -4.27 -1.99
C LEU A 330 -7.27 -3.67 -0.86
N CYS A 331 -6.80 -2.56 -0.28
CA CYS A 331 -7.59 -1.72 0.61
C CYS A 331 -7.98 -0.39 -0.05
N ALA A 332 -9.09 0.21 0.38
CA ALA A 332 -9.61 1.49 -0.12
C ALA A 332 -8.89 2.75 0.44
N GLU A 333 -7.67 2.61 0.93
CA GLU A 333 -6.89 3.66 1.59
C GLU A 333 -5.63 4.03 0.80
N GLN A 334 -4.99 5.15 1.18
CA GLN A 334 -3.72 5.60 0.59
C GLN A 334 -2.59 4.56 0.69
N HIS A 335 -2.74 3.55 1.55
CA HIS A 335 -1.82 2.42 1.59
C HIS A 335 -1.78 1.70 0.24
N CYS A 336 -2.95 1.37 -0.35
CA CYS A 336 -3.07 0.79 -1.69
C CYS A 336 -3.48 1.88 -2.69
N GLN A 337 -4.76 2.21 -2.78
CA GLN A 337 -5.31 3.33 -3.57
C GLN A 337 -6.60 3.81 -2.92
N VAL A 338 -6.89 5.11 -2.99
CA VAL A 338 -8.13 5.65 -2.43
C VAL A 338 -9.30 5.26 -3.34
N TYR A 339 -10.21 4.42 -2.83
CA TYR A 339 -11.42 4.02 -3.53
C TYR A 339 -12.66 4.44 -2.74
N ARG A 340 -13.45 5.37 -3.28
CA ARG A 340 -14.64 5.91 -2.62
C ARG A 340 -15.95 5.27 -3.09
N GLY A 341 -15.88 4.24 -3.92
CA GLY A 341 -17.05 3.66 -4.57
C GLY A 341 -17.64 4.59 -5.64
N SER A 342 -18.93 4.41 -5.90
CA SER A 342 -19.64 5.15 -6.97
C SER A 342 -19.90 6.63 -6.63
N SER A 343 -19.71 7.06 -5.38
CA SER A 343 -19.99 8.43 -4.95
C SER A 343 -18.96 9.47 -5.43
N ALA A 344 -17.80 9.03 -5.94
CA ALA A 344 -16.75 9.91 -6.45
C ALA A 344 -16.73 10.05 -7.97
N GLU A 345 -17.50 9.24 -8.71
CA GLU A 345 -17.49 9.22 -10.18
C GLU A 345 -17.91 10.57 -10.77
N THR A 346 -17.28 10.98 -11.88
CA THR A 346 -17.62 12.20 -12.61
C THR A 346 -17.52 11.94 -14.11
N ALA A 347 -18.35 12.58 -14.92
CA ALA A 347 -18.36 12.35 -16.36
C ALA A 347 -16.97 12.59 -17.03
N GLY A 348 -16.21 13.57 -16.54
CA GLY A 348 -14.88 13.89 -17.08
C GLY A 348 -13.84 12.82 -16.77
N THR A 349 -13.81 12.34 -15.52
CA THR A 349 -12.90 11.25 -15.12
C THR A 349 -13.30 9.94 -15.78
N ASP A 350 -14.59 9.63 -15.83
CA ASP A 350 -15.11 8.39 -16.40
C ASP A 350 -14.77 8.29 -17.88
N ARG A 351 -14.90 9.41 -18.62
CA ARG A 351 -14.49 9.46 -20.03
C ARG A 351 -13.00 9.16 -20.21
N ALA A 352 -12.13 9.67 -19.33
CA ALA A 352 -10.70 9.38 -19.41
C ALA A 352 -10.39 7.90 -19.11
N VAL A 353 -11.14 7.29 -18.19
CA VAL A 353 -11.07 5.86 -17.92
C VAL A 353 -11.51 5.06 -19.14
N ASP A 354 -12.64 5.42 -19.74
CA ASP A 354 -13.20 4.76 -20.93
C ASP A 354 -12.29 4.91 -22.17
N ASP A 355 -11.74 6.11 -22.41
CA ASP A 355 -10.80 6.39 -23.50
C ASP A 355 -9.48 5.59 -23.37
N THR A 356 -9.14 5.16 -22.15
CA THR A 356 -7.95 4.34 -21.85
C THR A 356 -8.32 2.93 -21.39
N ARG A 357 -9.54 2.48 -21.71
CA ARG A 357 -10.07 1.19 -21.26
C ARG A 357 -9.08 0.08 -21.54
N GLY A 358 -8.74 -0.67 -20.49
CA GLY A 358 -7.82 -1.80 -20.59
C GLY A 358 -6.37 -1.44 -20.87
N GLU A 359 -5.96 -0.18 -20.79
CA GLU A 359 -4.53 0.17 -20.92
C GLU A 359 -3.83 0.14 -19.54
N ALA A 360 -2.74 -0.60 -19.46
CA ALA A 360 -1.79 -0.58 -18.33
C ALA A 360 -0.38 -0.30 -18.85
N LEU A 361 0.54 0.08 -17.96
CA LEU A 361 1.87 0.55 -18.36
C LEU A 361 2.90 -0.58 -18.42
N PHE A 362 3.55 -0.75 -19.56
CA PHE A 362 4.57 -1.78 -19.77
C PHE A 362 5.89 -1.19 -20.24
N ALA A 363 6.99 -1.79 -19.78
CA ALA A 363 8.32 -1.49 -20.23
C ALA A 363 8.87 -2.67 -21.05
N ARG A 364 9.48 -2.36 -22.20
CA ARG A 364 10.24 -3.35 -22.96
C ARG A 364 11.54 -3.62 -22.23
N VAL A 365 11.73 -4.82 -21.72
CA VAL A 365 12.96 -5.25 -21.03
C VAL A 365 13.57 -6.47 -21.74
N PRO A 366 14.87 -6.77 -21.56
CA PRO A 366 15.43 -8.03 -22.01
C PRO A 366 14.59 -9.22 -21.50
N ALA A 367 14.38 -10.23 -22.35
CA ALA A 367 13.65 -11.44 -21.95
C ALA A 367 14.40 -12.22 -20.85
N ARG A 368 15.74 -12.17 -20.91
CA ARG A 368 16.65 -12.64 -19.84
C ARG A 368 16.33 -11.88 -18.55
N GLY A 369 15.96 -12.63 -17.50
CA GLY A 369 15.53 -12.10 -16.20
C GLY A 369 14.01 -11.99 -16.00
N VAL A 370 13.20 -12.19 -17.05
CA VAL A 370 11.73 -12.31 -16.95
C VAL A 370 11.28 -13.73 -17.30
N LEU A 371 11.73 -14.25 -18.45
CA LEU A 371 11.40 -15.60 -18.93
C LEU A 371 12.53 -16.62 -18.65
N GLY A 372 13.55 -16.23 -17.88
CA GLY A 372 14.71 -17.06 -17.53
C GLY A 372 15.98 -16.75 -18.34
N GLU A 373 17.10 -17.27 -17.86
CA GLU A 373 18.45 -16.92 -18.34
C GLU A 373 18.71 -17.23 -19.81
N LYS A 374 18.04 -18.26 -20.36
CA LYS A 374 18.21 -18.70 -21.76
C LYS A 374 17.34 -17.92 -22.75
N ALA A 375 16.41 -17.08 -22.27
CA ALA A 375 15.48 -16.36 -23.13
C ALA A 375 16.18 -15.23 -23.89
N LYS A 376 15.95 -15.18 -25.21
CA LYS A 376 16.49 -14.13 -26.11
C LYS A 376 15.41 -13.10 -26.46
N GLY A 377 15.83 -11.90 -26.85
CA GLY A 377 14.94 -10.82 -27.28
C GLY A 377 14.45 -9.94 -26.14
N ARG A 378 13.32 -9.27 -26.35
CA ARG A 378 12.69 -8.35 -25.37
C ARG A 378 11.24 -8.75 -25.12
N VAL A 379 10.78 -8.54 -23.90
CA VAL A 379 9.41 -8.78 -23.47
C VAL A 379 8.81 -7.53 -22.85
N SER A 380 7.48 -7.44 -22.84
CA SER A 380 6.76 -6.40 -22.12
C SER A 380 6.63 -6.83 -20.67
N ARG A 381 7.19 -6.06 -19.75
CA ARG A 381 7.07 -6.25 -18.31
C ARG A 381 6.20 -5.15 -17.74
N LEU A 382 5.20 -5.53 -16.94
CA LEU A 382 4.37 -4.58 -16.21
C LEU A 382 5.25 -3.64 -15.38
N VAL A 383 4.97 -2.34 -15.45
CA VAL A 383 5.59 -1.34 -14.59
C VAL A 383 4.78 -1.23 -13.31
N ASP A 384 5.46 -1.25 -12.16
CA ASP A 384 4.88 -0.85 -10.87
C ASP A 384 4.62 0.65 -10.90
N SER A 385 3.48 1.06 -11.46
CA SER A 385 3.20 2.44 -11.88
C SER A 385 2.76 3.34 -10.73
N VAL A 386 3.53 3.33 -9.65
CA VAL A 386 3.35 4.18 -8.46
C VAL A 386 3.30 5.66 -8.83
N TYR A 387 2.55 6.46 -8.08
CA TYR A 387 2.40 7.89 -8.31
C TYR A 387 2.25 8.65 -6.99
N SER A 388 2.54 9.95 -7.01
CA SER A 388 2.38 10.83 -5.84
C SER A 388 1.89 12.22 -6.23
N ALA A 389 1.29 12.92 -5.26
CA ALA A 389 0.68 14.24 -5.48
C ALA A 389 1.66 15.26 -6.08
N VAL A 390 2.78 15.50 -5.40
CA VAL A 390 3.72 16.56 -5.77
C VAL A 390 5.16 16.08 -5.57
N CYS A 391 5.95 15.98 -6.64
CA CYS A 391 7.35 15.58 -6.52
C CYS A 391 8.24 16.69 -5.91
N GLY A 392 7.82 17.96 -6.03
CA GLY A 392 8.61 19.12 -5.59
C GLY A 392 9.61 19.60 -6.65
N GLY A 393 9.54 19.05 -7.86
CA GLY A 393 10.39 19.41 -9.01
C GLY A 393 11.33 18.30 -9.48
N PHE A 394 11.46 17.20 -8.73
CA PHE A 394 12.27 16.06 -9.14
C PHE A 394 11.71 14.78 -8.50
N THR A 395 11.59 13.69 -9.28
CA THR A 395 11.10 12.40 -8.79
C THR A 395 12.24 11.51 -8.25
N GLU A 396 11.92 10.49 -7.48
CA GLU A 396 12.89 9.68 -6.73
C GLU A 396 12.97 8.23 -7.26
N ASN A 397 14.13 7.60 -7.05
CA ASN A 397 14.35 6.18 -7.32
C ASN A 397 13.53 5.29 -6.37
N ASN A 398 12.98 4.16 -6.85
CA ASN A 398 12.20 3.26 -5.99
C ASN A 398 13.00 2.76 -4.78
N ASP A 399 14.27 2.40 -4.98
CA ASP A 399 15.17 1.86 -3.95
C ASP A 399 15.63 2.89 -2.92
N ALA A 400 15.50 4.19 -3.23
CA ALA A 400 15.70 5.24 -2.24
C ALA A 400 14.47 5.42 -1.32
N VAL A 401 13.27 5.12 -1.82
CA VAL A 401 12.01 5.22 -1.08
C VAL A 401 11.75 3.97 -0.24
N TRP A 402 11.69 2.81 -0.89
CA TRP A 402 11.24 1.55 -0.29
C TRP A 402 12.37 0.54 -0.04
N GLY A 403 13.57 0.79 -0.56
CA GLY A 403 14.65 -0.21 -0.58
C GLY A 403 14.46 -1.23 -1.71
N GLY A 404 15.11 -2.38 -1.59
CA GLY A 404 15.05 -3.45 -2.58
C GLY A 404 15.77 -3.12 -3.90
N PRO A 405 15.57 -3.94 -4.94
CA PRO A 405 16.33 -3.85 -6.18
C PRO A 405 15.92 -2.64 -7.03
N PRO A 406 16.89 -1.92 -7.64
CA PRO A 406 16.62 -0.84 -8.58
C PRO A 406 15.77 -1.27 -9.79
N ASP A 407 14.53 -0.79 -9.91
CA ASP A 407 13.70 -0.93 -11.11
C ASP A 407 14.06 0.13 -12.20
N PRO A 408 14.51 -0.28 -13.40
CA PRO A 408 14.84 0.64 -14.51
C PRO A 408 13.70 1.58 -14.94
N SER A 409 12.45 1.15 -14.74
CA SER A 409 11.25 1.94 -15.05
C SER A 409 10.89 2.96 -13.96
N LEU A 410 11.49 2.85 -12.76
CA LEU A 410 11.26 3.75 -11.62
C LEU A 410 12.55 4.45 -11.18
N ARG A 411 13.10 5.25 -12.10
CA ARG A 411 14.25 6.12 -11.84
C ARG A 411 13.78 7.56 -11.66
N GLY A 412 14.44 8.31 -10.78
CA GLY A 412 14.18 9.72 -10.57
C GLY A 412 14.41 10.56 -11.83
N ARG A 413 13.52 11.50 -12.10
CA ARG A 413 13.49 12.36 -13.27
C ARG A 413 13.19 13.81 -12.89
N PRO A 414 13.75 14.79 -13.61
CA PRO A 414 13.36 16.18 -13.43
C PRO A 414 11.90 16.38 -13.83
N ASP A 415 11.18 17.15 -13.01
CA ASP A 415 9.85 17.64 -13.35
C ASP A 415 9.90 19.05 -13.94
N PHE A 416 10.96 19.35 -14.69
CA PHE A 416 11.20 20.61 -15.41
C PHE A 416 11.89 20.31 -16.75
N ASP A 417 12.09 21.31 -17.62
CA ASP A 417 12.97 21.13 -18.79
C ASP A 417 14.42 21.11 -18.31
N PRO A 418 15.15 19.98 -18.39
CA PRO A 418 16.53 19.88 -17.93
C PRO A 418 17.49 20.76 -18.74
N ARG A 419 17.08 21.28 -19.91
CA ARG A 419 17.88 22.17 -20.75
C ARG A 419 17.67 23.65 -20.42
N SER A 420 16.73 23.99 -19.53
CA SER A 420 16.52 25.39 -19.17
C SER A 420 17.71 25.91 -18.36
N ALA A 421 18.20 27.11 -18.69
CA ALA A 421 19.37 27.69 -18.02
C ALA A 421 19.20 27.78 -16.49
N ALA A 422 17.98 28.05 -16.02
CA ALA A 422 17.68 28.15 -14.59
C ALA A 422 17.71 26.80 -13.85
N MET A 423 17.45 25.68 -14.55
CA MET A 423 17.30 24.36 -13.93
C MET A 423 18.36 23.35 -14.35
N ALA A 424 19.18 23.64 -15.35
CA ALA A 424 20.19 22.73 -15.90
C ALA A 424 21.15 22.17 -14.83
N ARG A 425 21.51 22.98 -13.82
CA ARG A 425 22.35 22.53 -12.69
C ARG A 425 21.75 21.39 -11.86
N PHE A 426 20.44 21.15 -11.96
CA PHE A 426 19.72 20.12 -11.23
C PHE A 426 19.30 18.95 -12.13
N ALA A 427 19.68 18.95 -13.42
CA ALA A 427 19.18 17.99 -14.41
C ALA A 427 19.46 16.52 -14.03
N ASP A 428 20.64 16.25 -13.47
CA ASP A 428 21.09 14.92 -13.06
C ASP A 428 20.80 14.59 -11.59
N GLY A 429 20.03 15.44 -10.91
CA GLY A 429 19.64 15.26 -9.52
C GLY A 429 19.92 16.46 -8.65
N ILE A 430 19.31 16.42 -7.47
CA ILE A 430 19.44 17.45 -6.44
C ILE A 430 20.40 16.96 -5.33
N GLY A 431 20.32 15.69 -4.94
CA GLY A 431 21.27 15.04 -4.04
C GLY A 431 21.60 15.82 -2.74
N ALA A 432 22.74 15.54 -2.11
CA ALA A 432 23.18 16.25 -0.90
C ALA A 432 23.76 17.64 -1.20
N ALA A 433 24.50 17.79 -2.29
CA ALA A 433 25.17 19.04 -2.61
C ALA A 433 24.20 20.15 -3.01
N LEU A 434 23.09 19.84 -3.69
CA LEU A 434 22.23 20.86 -4.29
C LEU A 434 20.89 21.05 -3.56
N VAL A 435 20.48 20.14 -2.68
CA VAL A 435 19.17 20.20 -2.00
C VAL A 435 18.91 21.52 -1.28
N SER A 436 19.90 22.05 -0.56
CA SER A 436 19.73 23.32 0.14
C SER A 436 19.42 24.44 -0.86
N SER A 437 20.20 24.57 -1.93
CA SER A 437 19.93 25.58 -2.96
C SER A 437 18.61 25.35 -3.70
N PHE A 438 18.16 24.11 -3.86
CA PHE A 438 16.95 23.75 -4.60
C PHE A 438 15.66 24.05 -3.82
N VAL A 439 15.63 23.74 -2.52
CA VAL A 439 14.46 24.01 -1.67
C VAL A 439 14.31 25.52 -1.39
N HIS A 440 15.40 26.28 -1.47
CA HIS A 440 15.43 27.73 -1.31
C HIS A 440 15.19 28.53 -2.60
N LEU A 441 14.95 27.86 -3.75
CA LEU A 441 14.55 28.58 -4.96
C LEU A 441 13.24 29.33 -4.72
N ALA A 442 13.26 30.65 -4.91
CA ALA A 442 12.08 31.49 -4.80
C ALA A 442 10.96 31.06 -5.78
N LYS A 443 11.36 30.58 -6.98
CA LYS A 443 10.45 29.99 -7.98
C LYS A 443 11.12 28.76 -8.59
N VAL A 444 10.55 27.58 -8.33
CA VAL A 444 10.95 26.35 -9.04
C VAL A 444 10.17 26.25 -10.34
N GLN A 445 10.87 26.19 -11.48
CA GLN A 445 10.25 26.09 -12.81
C GLN A 445 9.80 24.66 -13.14
N SER A 446 9.16 23.97 -12.19
CA SER A 446 8.67 22.61 -12.41
C SER A 446 7.23 22.59 -12.91
N TYR A 447 6.87 21.57 -13.68
CA TYR A 447 5.51 21.37 -14.17
C TYR A 447 4.52 21.25 -13.01
N CYS A 448 4.90 20.65 -11.88
CA CYS A 448 4.05 20.59 -10.70
C CYS A 448 3.80 21.97 -10.04
N ALA A 449 4.74 22.91 -10.18
CA ALA A 449 4.59 24.28 -9.68
C ALA A 449 3.84 25.18 -10.67
N LEU A 450 3.93 24.86 -11.95
CA LEU A 450 3.34 25.62 -13.05
C LEU A 450 2.00 25.05 -13.55
N SER A 451 1.43 24.09 -12.83
CA SER A 451 0.09 23.57 -13.06
C SER A 451 -0.96 24.61 -12.65
N GLY A 452 -2.04 24.73 -13.43
CA GLY A 452 -3.20 25.55 -13.05
C GLY A 452 -3.91 25.07 -11.76
N LEU A 453 -3.60 23.87 -11.28
CA LEU A 453 -4.09 23.32 -10.00
C LEU A 453 -2.98 23.21 -8.95
N ALA A 454 -1.87 23.92 -9.16
CA ALA A 454 -0.73 23.87 -8.24
C ALA A 454 -1.13 24.31 -6.83
N ARG A 455 -0.50 23.66 -5.84
CA ARG A 455 -0.58 24.03 -4.42
C ARG A 455 0.80 24.51 -3.97
N PRO A 456 1.08 25.83 -4.01
CA PRO A 456 2.42 26.37 -3.71
C PRO A 456 2.99 25.87 -2.38
N GLU A 457 2.14 25.77 -1.35
CA GLU A 457 2.46 25.28 -0.01
C GLU A 457 2.75 23.77 0.05
N LYS A 458 2.47 23.02 -1.01
CA LYS A 458 2.88 21.61 -1.19
C LYS A 458 4.12 21.49 -2.06
N VAL A 459 4.35 22.43 -2.98
CA VAL A 459 5.55 22.48 -3.83
C VAL A 459 6.77 22.89 -3.02
N ARG A 460 6.62 23.89 -2.15
CA ARG A 460 7.60 24.33 -1.16
C ARG A 460 6.91 24.52 0.19
N TRP A 461 7.50 23.98 1.24
CA TRP A 461 6.92 24.01 2.58
C TRP A 461 7.99 24.22 3.64
N LYS A 462 7.56 24.81 4.76
CA LYS A 462 8.37 24.95 5.96
C LYS A 462 7.56 24.46 7.15
N ARG A 463 8.15 23.64 8.01
CA ARG A 463 7.59 23.28 9.31
C ARG A 463 8.63 23.52 10.38
N THR A 464 8.22 24.19 11.45
CA THR A 464 9.10 24.50 12.59
C THR A 464 8.59 23.77 13.81
N PHE A 465 9.51 23.17 14.57
CA PHE A 465 9.25 22.55 15.85
C PHE A 465 10.09 23.25 16.91
N THR A 466 9.50 23.53 18.05
CA THR A 466 10.24 24.00 19.23
C THR A 466 11.15 22.90 19.76
N GLN A 467 12.16 23.26 20.57
CA GLN A 467 13.02 22.26 21.23
C GLN A 467 12.20 21.24 22.04
N ALA A 468 11.19 21.71 22.79
CA ALA A 468 10.33 20.83 23.59
C ALA A 468 9.54 19.85 22.71
N GLU A 469 8.99 20.31 21.59
CA GLU A 469 8.29 19.41 20.65
C GLU A 469 9.22 18.37 20.04
N VAL A 470 10.47 18.74 19.69
CA VAL A 470 11.43 17.77 19.17
C VAL A 470 11.81 16.73 20.23
N ASP A 471 12.00 17.15 21.48
CA ASP A 471 12.24 16.24 22.60
C ASP A 471 11.07 15.26 22.77
N ASP A 472 9.82 15.76 22.76
CA ASP A 472 8.63 14.94 22.93
C ASP A 472 8.44 13.95 21.78
N LEU A 473 8.62 14.41 20.54
CA LEU A 473 8.50 13.55 19.35
C LEU A 473 9.59 12.46 19.34
N CYS A 474 10.80 12.77 19.80
CA CYS A 474 11.92 11.83 19.85
C CYS A 474 11.99 11.03 21.16
N ALA A 475 11.10 11.25 22.13
CA ALA A 475 11.10 10.51 23.40
C ALA A 475 11.03 8.98 23.23
N PRO A 476 10.24 8.41 22.29
CA PRO A 476 10.24 6.96 22.02
C PRO A 476 11.57 6.41 21.50
N LEU A 477 12.50 7.28 21.10
CA LEU A 477 13.85 6.89 20.65
C LEU A 477 14.85 6.78 21.81
N GLU A 478 14.45 7.12 23.03
CA GLU A 478 15.23 7.00 24.26
C GLU A 478 16.59 7.73 24.25
N VAL A 479 16.74 8.74 23.39
CA VAL A 479 17.98 9.55 23.25
C VAL A 479 18.09 10.69 24.28
N GLY A 480 17.10 10.86 25.16
CA GLY A 480 17.03 12.00 26.08
C GLY A 480 16.76 13.33 25.35
N LYS A 481 17.32 14.44 25.85
CA LYS A 481 17.12 15.77 25.28
C LYS A 481 17.86 15.90 23.95
N VAL A 482 17.14 16.24 22.86
CA VAL A 482 17.70 16.23 21.51
C VAL A 482 18.65 17.42 21.34
N ARG A 483 19.90 17.13 20.99
CA ARG A 483 20.96 18.14 20.77
C ARG A 483 21.12 18.48 19.30
N SER A 484 21.05 17.47 18.42
CA SER A 484 21.21 17.65 16.98
C SER A 484 20.38 16.66 16.16
N LEU A 485 20.01 17.10 14.96
CA LEU A 485 19.36 16.29 13.94
C LEU A 485 20.17 16.45 12.65
N ALA A 486 20.60 15.33 12.04
CA ALA A 486 21.38 15.35 10.82
C ALA A 486 20.84 14.33 9.81
N VAL A 487 20.62 14.76 8.56
CA VAL A 487 20.23 13.83 7.48
C VAL A 487 21.45 13.02 7.06
N GLU A 488 21.33 11.70 7.12
CA GLU A 488 22.34 10.74 6.66
C GLU A 488 21.88 10.13 5.34
N GLY A 489 22.61 10.43 4.27
CA GLY A 489 22.33 9.95 2.92
C GLY A 489 21.07 10.59 2.28
N ARG A 490 21.14 10.80 0.96
CA ARG A 490 20.02 11.33 0.18
C ARG A 490 19.85 10.58 -1.13
N GLY A 491 18.61 10.45 -1.58
CA GLY A 491 18.29 9.98 -2.92
C GLY A 491 18.53 11.06 -3.98
N ILE A 492 18.26 10.74 -5.25
CA ILE A 492 18.54 11.63 -6.38
C ILE A 492 17.69 12.90 -6.31
N SER A 493 16.47 12.81 -5.74
CA SER A 493 15.61 13.98 -5.55
C SER A 493 15.94 14.76 -4.28
N GLY A 494 17.05 14.45 -3.59
CA GLY A 494 17.42 15.09 -2.33
C GLY A 494 16.60 14.63 -1.12
N ARG A 495 15.78 13.58 -1.25
CA ARG A 495 15.02 13.03 -0.11
C ARG A 495 15.93 12.34 0.89
N ALA A 496 15.70 12.58 2.17
CA ALA A 496 16.45 11.98 3.27
C ALA A 496 16.25 10.45 3.29
N ARG A 497 17.34 9.69 3.34
CA ARG A 497 17.29 8.22 3.47
C ARG A 497 17.31 7.78 4.93
N ALA A 498 18.01 8.51 5.79
CA ALA A 498 18.03 8.33 7.23
C ALA A 498 18.18 9.69 7.94
N LEU A 499 17.79 9.72 9.22
CA LEU A 499 17.99 10.85 10.11
C LEU A 499 18.72 10.36 11.37
N ARG A 500 19.92 10.89 11.60
CA ARG A 500 20.64 10.73 12.86
C ARG A 500 20.05 11.68 13.88
N VAL A 501 19.66 11.13 15.03
CA VAL A 501 19.13 11.86 16.18
C VAL A 501 20.12 11.69 17.32
N GLU A 502 20.77 12.78 17.72
CA GLU A 502 21.69 12.78 18.86
C GLU A 502 21.08 13.57 20.01
N GLY A 503 20.97 12.92 21.16
CA GLY A 503 20.48 13.53 22.38
C GLY A 503 21.44 13.35 23.55
N SER A 504 21.00 13.75 24.74
CA SER A 504 21.80 13.71 25.96
C SER A 504 22.12 12.30 26.47
N ALA A 505 21.32 11.30 26.10
CA ALA A 505 21.46 9.92 26.57
C ALA A 505 22.02 8.97 25.50
N GLY A 506 22.15 9.41 24.24
CA GLY A 506 22.69 8.58 23.18
C GLY A 506 22.42 9.10 21.77
N VAL A 507 22.70 8.24 20.80
CA VAL A 507 22.50 8.50 19.37
C VAL A 507 21.66 7.38 18.79
N THR A 508 20.64 7.73 18.02
CA THR A 508 19.87 6.77 17.23
C THR A 508 19.77 7.18 15.76
N ARG A 509 19.26 6.28 14.94
CA ARG A 509 18.97 6.52 13.53
C ARG A 509 17.53 6.17 13.22
N VAL A 510 16.83 7.11 12.61
CA VAL A 510 15.50 6.90 12.04
C VAL A 510 15.67 6.64 10.56
N VAL A 511 15.50 5.39 10.17
CA VAL A 511 15.78 4.93 8.80
C VAL A 511 14.48 4.92 7.98
N SER A 512 14.60 5.33 6.71
CA SER A 512 13.51 5.53 5.73
C SER A 512 12.83 6.89 5.73
N GLU A 513 12.47 7.33 4.53
CA GLU A 513 11.78 8.60 4.32
C GLU A 513 10.44 8.65 5.06
N LEU A 514 9.69 7.54 5.03
CA LEU A 514 8.36 7.48 5.65
C LEU A 514 8.45 7.50 7.18
N ALA A 515 9.40 6.80 7.79
CA ALA A 515 9.57 6.80 9.25
C ALA A 515 9.93 8.20 9.76
N ILE A 516 10.85 8.90 9.08
CA ILE A 516 11.21 10.29 9.40
C ILE A 516 9.99 11.20 9.31
N ARG A 517 9.19 11.07 8.24
CA ARG A 517 7.98 11.88 8.07
C ARG A 517 6.98 11.63 9.18
N LYS A 518 6.72 10.37 9.52
CA LYS A 518 5.78 9.99 10.59
C LYS A 518 6.21 10.55 11.94
N LEU A 519 7.50 10.44 12.28
CA LEU A 519 8.07 10.96 13.51
C LEU A 519 7.79 12.46 13.69
N PHE A 520 7.95 13.27 12.64
CA PHE A 520 7.74 14.72 12.69
C PHE A 520 6.33 15.13 12.22
N ARG A 521 5.29 14.52 12.81
CA ARG A 521 3.86 14.85 12.57
C ARG A 521 3.47 14.81 11.09
N ASN A 522 3.85 13.73 10.40
CA ASN A 522 3.60 13.50 8.98
C ASN A 522 4.05 14.68 8.11
N LEU A 523 5.37 14.92 8.08
CA LEU A 523 5.96 15.85 7.11
C LEU A 523 5.48 15.52 5.69
N ASN A 524 5.29 16.56 4.88
CA ASN A 524 4.72 16.40 3.54
C ASN A 524 5.58 15.46 2.68
N SER A 525 6.90 15.49 2.82
CA SER A 525 7.84 14.71 2.03
C SER A 525 9.18 14.59 2.77
N GLY A 526 10.07 13.70 2.33
CA GLY A 526 11.45 13.60 2.80
C GLY A 526 12.44 14.56 2.15
N MET A 527 12.01 15.38 1.18
CA MET A 527 12.87 16.37 0.52
C MET A 527 12.91 17.63 1.39
N PHE A 528 13.84 17.67 2.34
CA PHE A 528 14.03 18.83 3.21
C PHE A 528 15.48 19.01 3.66
N VAL A 529 15.80 20.21 4.12
CA VAL A 529 16.96 20.53 4.97
C VAL A 529 16.47 20.91 6.36
N ILE A 530 17.35 20.78 7.36
CA ILE A 530 17.08 21.17 8.74
C ILE A 530 17.91 22.41 9.05
N GLU A 531 17.25 23.45 9.52
CA GLU A 531 17.83 24.71 9.96
C GLU A 531 17.55 24.92 11.44
N ARG A 532 18.38 25.72 12.13
CA ARG A 532 18.24 25.96 13.58
C ARG A 532 17.97 27.44 13.93
N PRO A 533 16.85 28.04 13.49
CA PRO A 533 16.54 29.42 13.81
C PRO A 533 16.14 29.58 15.28
N ALA A 534 16.78 30.51 16.00
CA ALA A 534 16.40 30.89 17.37
C ALA A 534 16.18 29.70 18.33
N GLY A 535 17.01 28.65 18.21
CA GLY A 535 16.92 27.44 19.05
C GLY A 535 15.82 26.43 18.67
N ALA A 536 14.99 26.73 17.66
CA ALA A 536 14.02 25.80 17.10
C ALA A 536 14.61 24.96 15.97
N PHE A 537 13.90 23.90 15.55
CA PHE A 537 14.24 23.08 14.38
C PHE A 537 13.27 23.38 13.24
N ALA A 538 13.77 23.96 12.15
CA ALA A 538 12.99 24.27 10.96
C ALA A 538 13.33 23.31 9.82
N PHE A 539 12.33 22.56 9.37
CA PHE A 539 12.39 21.70 8.20
C PHE A 539 11.92 22.50 6.99
N VAL A 540 12.84 22.82 6.08
CA VAL A 540 12.56 23.55 4.83
C VAL A 540 12.65 22.58 3.67
N GLY A 541 11.56 22.40 2.94
CA GLY A 541 11.44 21.31 1.98
C GLY A 541 10.50 21.56 0.82
N GLY A 542 10.29 20.51 0.02
CA GLY A 542 9.43 20.54 -1.15
C GLY A 542 8.71 19.23 -1.43
N GLY A 543 7.62 19.31 -2.18
CA GLY A 543 6.81 18.15 -2.56
C GLY A 543 5.89 17.61 -1.47
N TRP A 544 5.04 16.67 -1.86
CA TRP A 544 4.06 15.98 -1.02
C TRP A 544 3.86 14.54 -1.53
N GLY A 545 4.13 13.56 -0.66
CA GLY A 545 4.15 12.13 -1.01
C GLY A 545 5.58 11.60 -1.22
N HIS A 546 5.69 10.33 -1.59
CA HIS A 546 6.97 9.61 -1.69
C HIS A 546 7.85 10.07 -2.87
N GLY A 547 7.25 10.64 -3.92
CA GLY A 547 7.96 11.27 -5.03
C GLY A 547 8.52 10.32 -6.09
N SER A 548 8.27 9.01 -6.02
CA SER A 548 8.67 8.05 -7.07
C SER A 548 7.56 7.88 -8.11
N GLY A 549 7.93 7.56 -9.35
CA GLY A 549 7.00 7.42 -10.48
C GLY A 549 6.38 8.75 -10.92
N MET A 550 5.08 8.74 -11.25
CA MET A 550 4.39 9.92 -11.80
C MET A 550 4.07 10.95 -10.72
N CYS A 551 4.39 12.22 -11.00
CA CYS A 551 3.89 13.35 -10.21
C CYS A 551 2.54 13.80 -10.77
N GLN A 552 1.47 13.75 -9.96
CA GLN A 552 0.11 14.08 -10.42
C GLN A 552 -0.02 15.55 -10.87
N LEU A 553 0.45 16.50 -10.05
CA LEU A 553 0.47 17.92 -10.46
C LEU A 553 1.43 18.17 -11.63
N GLY A 554 2.53 17.41 -11.71
CA GLY A 554 3.47 17.48 -12.85
C GLY A 554 2.83 16.99 -14.15
N ALA A 555 2.07 15.89 -14.11
CA ALA A 555 1.30 15.39 -15.24
C ALA A 555 0.26 16.42 -15.71
N ILE A 556 -0.46 17.08 -14.79
CA ILE A 556 -1.37 18.18 -15.13
C ILE A 556 -0.62 19.33 -15.81
N GLY A 557 0.50 19.77 -15.23
CA GLY A 557 1.29 20.87 -15.78
C GLY A 557 1.90 20.57 -17.15
N ARG A 558 2.25 19.30 -17.43
CA ARG A 558 2.70 18.82 -18.75
C ARG A 558 1.55 18.75 -19.75
N ALA A 559 0.41 18.23 -19.33
CA ALA A 559 -0.79 18.13 -20.16
C ALA A 559 -1.26 19.52 -20.63
N GLN A 560 -1.29 20.50 -19.72
CA GLN A 560 -1.59 21.91 -20.03
C GLN A 560 -0.58 22.56 -21.00
N ARG A 561 0.57 21.93 -21.25
CA ARG A 561 1.60 22.34 -22.21
C ARG A 561 1.62 21.45 -23.46
N GLY A 562 0.51 20.77 -23.74
CA GLY A 562 0.30 20.00 -24.96
C GLY A 562 0.93 18.60 -24.95
N TRP A 563 1.32 18.06 -23.79
CA TRP A 563 1.75 16.66 -23.73
C TRP A 563 0.52 15.75 -23.66
N ASP A 564 0.49 14.72 -24.50
CA ASP A 564 -0.46 13.62 -24.37
C ASP A 564 -0.07 12.68 -23.22
N TYR A 565 -1.02 11.84 -22.80
CA TYR A 565 -0.81 10.91 -21.68
C TYR A 565 0.33 9.92 -21.95
N ARG A 566 0.53 9.49 -23.20
CA ARG A 566 1.60 8.55 -23.57
C ARG A 566 2.98 9.17 -23.35
N ARG A 567 3.16 10.42 -23.74
CA ARG A 567 4.40 11.18 -23.53
C ARG A 567 4.64 11.48 -22.05
N ILE A 568 3.57 11.79 -21.30
CA ILE A 568 3.65 11.98 -19.84
C ILE A 568 4.15 10.71 -19.15
N LEU A 569 3.53 9.56 -19.43
CA LEU A 569 3.90 8.27 -18.85
C LEU A 569 5.30 7.84 -19.27
N GLY A 570 5.62 7.97 -20.57
CA GLY A 570 6.96 7.67 -21.08
C GLY A 570 8.06 8.51 -20.43
N TRP A 571 7.76 9.72 -19.96
CA TRP A 571 8.74 10.52 -19.21
C TRP A 571 8.95 10.03 -17.79
N TYR A 572 7.86 9.86 -17.02
CA TYR A 572 7.97 9.46 -15.61
C TYR A 572 8.45 8.03 -15.41
N TYR A 573 8.21 7.14 -16.39
CA TYR A 573 8.51 5.72 -16.29
C TYR A 573 9.55 5.24 -17.31
N SER A 574 10.57 6.06 -17.58
CA SER A 574 11.75 5.70 -18.38
C SER A 574 11.44 5.07 -19.76
N GLY A 575 10.45 5.60 -20.47
CA GLY A 575 10.08 5.18 -21.82
C GLY A 575 9.06 4.04 -21.88
N ALA A 576 8.48 3.65 -20.74
CA ALA A 576 7.35 2.72 -20.70
C ALA A 576 6.15 3.27 -21.50
N ARG A 577 5.33 2.37 -22.03
CA ARG A 577 4.21 2.70 -22.91
C ARG A 577 2.93 1.99 -22.46
N PRO A 578 1.75 2.62 -22.63
CA PRO A 578 0.49 1.94 -22.43
C PRO A 578 0.34 0.78 -23.44
N GLU A 579 -0.01 -0.40 -22.94
CA GLU A 579 -0.37 -1.58 -23.74
C GLU A 579 -1.74 -2.08 -23.26
N ARG A 580 -2.58 -2.57 -24.19
CA ARG A 580 -3.95 -2.99 -23.90
C ARG A 580 -3.99 -4.43 -23.40
N ILE A 581 -4.68 -4.66 -22.29
CA ILE A 581 -4.74 -5.93 -21.56
C ILE A 581 -6.14 -6.59 -21.55
N TYR A 582 -7.17 -5.94 -22.11
CA TYR A 582 -8.48 -6.51 -22.44
C TYR A 582 -9.31 -5.55 -23.30
#